data_AF-A0AAW7Y507-F1
#
_entry.id   AF-A0AAW7Y507-F1
#
_cell.length_a   1.000
_cell.length_b   1.000
_cell.length_c   1.000
_cell.angle_alpha   90.00
_cell.angle_beta   90.00
_cell.angle_gamma   90.00
#
_symmetry.space_group_name_H-M   'P 1'
#
loop_
_entity.id
_entity.type
_entity.pdbx_description
1 polymer ?
#
loop_
_entity_poly.entity_id
_entity_poly.type
_entity_poly.pdbx_seq_one_letter_code
_entity_poly.pdbx_strand_id
1 'polypeptide(L)'
;MDTYYQIQISSIPNFVYEKPLVSVDENGETQVSYRANGNKIPIKKLPLLYVAGYDDKDNLISYKSLDMVNEFLLSRAIDDGVLELGTDAQGLAHYFSFVLDKQAEWDAEYDEGDFDPLYDDPRPEWSDFPRNKQERLTYQYRDGIKQLAIDGVLAKTTVRQYMSSVVGFYKHCLRQGIRFNNPPFQFETVNIHFEASASSMKAYQRKQVHTTDMRIKFTKSSRSGGTNLSNLRRDLKPFTNNEWNILQAILMKSRRVVRHGNNNKLYSLPIEFCLHPMICRNTGLRREEAASLHLGQVVNPETMIQDGKEVFKKPVMDLGVGDKYQSLTKTAEGFAEKNKSRVTIIPATLMKMLFDYSQSDRYKKRLEKFKTWCKEQNEAGNTHFFEGDDSVNPELEYLFITQSGKPMFTRLQYFTGRWVEIRNTANLTQGIGYPIVGSLHNLRSTFAVNIFRHLLNKKDDYGNPSITPDEALDRVSALLGHEGRATTIQYLKIAQDLPSADEIYEDVLDYIGAFDDLDGSL
;
A
#
# COMPACT_ATOMS: atom_id res chain seq x y z
N MET A 1 -8.41 17.99 41.05
CA MET A 1 -7.61 18.40 39.89
C MET A 1 -7.60 17.18 39.03
N ASP A 2 -8.46 17.17 38.02
CA ASP A 2 -8.79 15.97 37.29
C ASP A 2 -7.72 15.78 36.22
N THR A 3 -6.69 15.03 36.57
CA THR A 3 -5.65 14.68 35.62
C THR A 3 -6.17 13.61 34.67
N TYR A 4 -6.04 13.81 33.37
CA TYR A 4 -6.39 12.81 32.38
C TYR A 4 -5.16 12.33 31.61
N TYR A 5 -5.17 11.07 31.19
CA TYR A 5 -4.06 10.44 30.48
C TYR A 5 -4.49 10.02 29.08
N GLN A 6 -3.59 10.18 28.10
CA GLN A 6 -3.81 9.72 26.74
C GLN A 6 -2.56 9.10 26.13
N ILE A 7 -2.76 8.16 25.20
CA ILE A 7 -1.67 7.58 24.43
C ILE A 7 -1.30 8.49 23.26
N GLN A 8 -0.03 8.83 23.16
CA GLN A 8 0.51 9.60 22.05
C GLN A 8 1.54 8.80 21.27
N ILE A 9 1.50 8.95 19.95
CA ILE A 9 2.49 8.40 19.04
C ILE A 9 3.44 9.52 18.64
N SER A 10 4.70 9.41 19.03
CA SER A 10 5.79 10.18 18.44
C SER A 10 6.45 9.35 17.33
N SER A 11 7.10 10.00 16.36
CA SER A 11 7.81 9.29 15.29
C SER A 11 9.24 9.77 15.20
N ILE A 12 10.18 8.83 15.24
CA ILE A 12 11.57 9.09 14.90
C ILE A 12 11.66 9.13 13.36
N PRO A 13 12.30 10.15 12.75
CA PRO A 13 12.55 10.20 11.31
C PRO A 13 13.29 8.96 10.80
N ASN A 14 13.40 8.81 9.49
CA ASN A 14 14.16 7.70 8.90
C ASN A 14 15.62 7.74 9.38
N PHE A 15 16.16 6.58 9.75
CA PHE A 15 17.55 6.44 10.15
C PHE A 15 18.09 5.06 9.75
N VAL A 16 19.41 4.91 9.76
CA VAL A 16 20.08 3.63 9.54
C VAL A 16 20.49 3.07 10.88
N TYR A 17 20.02 1.87 11.19
CA TYR A 17 20.41 1.13 12.39
C TYR A 17 21.62 0.26 12.08
N GLU A 18 22.68 0.43 12.88
CA GLU A 18 23.85 -0.43 12.89
C GLU A 18 23.88 -1.17 14.22
N LYS A 19 23.87 -2.51 14.18
CA LYS A 19 23.88 -3.30 15.41
C LYS A 19 25.21 -3.10 16.14
N PRO A 20 25.21 -2.54 17.37
CA PRO A 20 26.43 -2.33 18.13
C PRO A 20 27.02 -3.68 18.57
N LEU A 21 28.34 -3.80 18.51
CA LEU A 21 29.10 -4.83 19.20
C LEU A 21 29.62 -4.25 20.51
N VAL A 22 29.14 -4.80 21.61
CA VAL A 22 29.54 -4.40 22.95
C VAL A 22 30.64 -5.34 23.42
N SER A 23 31.79 -4.79 23.78
CA SER A 23 32.92 -5.53 24.37
C SER A 23 33.42 -4.80 25.60
N VAL A 24 33.90 -5.53 26.60
CA VAL A 24 34.54 -4.93 27.78
C VAL A 24 36.04 -4.93 27.55
N ASP A 25 36.70 -3.79 27.73
CA ASP A 25 38.15 -3.69 27.58
C ASP A 25 38.91 -4.18 28.82
N GLU A 26 40.24 -4.12 28.76
CA GLU A 26 41.15 -4.57 29.82
C GLU A 26 40.99 -3.78 31.14
N ASN A 27 40.39 -2.59 31.09
CA ASN A 27 40.13 -1.74 32.25
C ASN A 27 38.71 -1.96 32.83
N GLY A 28 37.91 -2.85 32.24
CA GLY A 28 36.53 -3.08 32.63
C GLY A 28 35.55 -2.06 32.04
N GLU A 29 35.98 -1.21 31.09
CA GLU A 29 35.10 -0.24 30.45
C GLU A 29 34.38 -0.86 29.25
N THR A 30 33.09 -0.51 29.12
CA THR A 30 32.26 -0.98 28.00
C THR A 30 32.60 -0.19 26.73
N GLN A 31 33.22 -0.85 25.77
CA GLN A 31 33.49 -0.33 24.43
C GLN A 31 32.38 -0.72 23.46
N VAL A 32 31.95 0.24 22.63
CA VAL A 32 31.02 -0.01 21.53
C VAL A 32 31.78 0.09 20.23
N SER A 33 31.80 -1.01 19.47
CA SER A 33 32.33 -1.06 18.11
C SER A 33 31.22 -1.47 17.14
N TYR A 34 31.44 -1.22 15.85
CA TYR A 34 30.53 -1.63 14.79
C TYR A 34 31.31 -2.52 13.82
N ARG A 35 30.66 -3.56 13.29
CA ARG A 35 31.30 -4.40 12.26
C ARG A 35 31.57 -3.53 11.03
N ALA A 36 32.78 -3.60 10.48
CA ALA A 36 33.11 -2.91 9.23
C ALA A 36 32.20 -3.33 8.05
N ASN A 37 31.72 -4.59 8.07
CA ASN A 37 30.73 -5.13 7.13
C ASN A 37 29.31 -5.13 7.74
N GLY A 38 29.03 -4.29 8.73
CA GLY A 38 27.82 -4.35 9.55
C GLY A 38 26.56 -4.29 8.71
N ASN A 39 25.62 -5.20 8.96
CA ASN A 39 24.27 -5.16 8.38
C ASN A 39 23.60 -3.86 8.81
N LYS A 40 23.67 -2.84 7.95
CA LYS A 40 22.92 -1.60 8.06
C LYS A 40 21.46 -1.91 7.77
N ILE A 41 20.59 -1.60 8.72
CA ILE A 41 19.14 -1.82 8.60
C ILE A 41 18.47 -0.45 8.49
N PRO A 42 17.94 -0.07 7.31
CA PRO A 42 17.21 1.18 7.18
C PRO A 42 15.87 1.07 7.91
N ILE A 43 15.65 1.94 8.89
CA ILE A 43 14.39 2.03 9.64
C ILE A 43 13.63 3.24 9.13
N LYS A 44 12.45 3.00 8.54
CA LYS A 44 11.57 4.08 8.08
C LYS A 44 10.63 4.49 9.22
N LYS A 45 10.59 5.81 9.46
CA LYS A 45 9.67 6.51 10.35
C LYS A 45 9.18 5.66 11.53
N LEU A 46 10.04 5.39 12.51
CA LEU A 46 9.74 4.52 13.63
C LEU A 46 8.74 5.18 14.59
N PRO A 47 7.49 4.68 14.71
CA PRO A 47 6.55 5.17 15.70
C PRO A 47 6.91 4.63 17.09
N LEU A 48 6.83 5.49 18.10
CA LEU A 48 7.00 5.16 19.51
C LEU A 48 5.81 5.71 20.30
N LEU A 49 5.35 4.95 21.29
CA LEU A 49 4.20 5.26 22.12
C LEU A 49 4.61 5.77 23.49
N TYR A 50 3.83 6.74 23.96
CA TYR A 50 3.99 7.41 25.25
C TYR A 50 2.63 7.60 25.91
N VAL A 51 2.60 7.54 27.23
CA VAL A 51 1.48 7.97 28.06
C VAL A 51 1.72 9.43 28.42
N ALA A 52 0.87 10.32 27.93
CA ALA A 52 0.90 11.74 28.22
C ALA A 52 -0.21 12.09 29.22
N GLY A 53 0.15 12.64 30.37
CA GLY A 53 -0.79 13.14 31.38
C GLY A 53 -0.96 14.65 31.30
N TYR A 54 -2.20 15.10 31.43
CA TYR A 54 -2.62 16.50 31.33
C TYR A 54 -3.36 16.93 32.59
N ASP A 55 -3.25 18.21 32.94
CA ASP A 55 -4.09 18.84 33.96
C ASP A 55 -5.41 19.39 33.36
N ASP A 56 -6.29 19.91 34.22
CA ASP A 56 -7.57 20.55 33.86
C ASP A 56 -7.44 21.74 32.88
N LYS A 57 -6.22 22.22 32.65
CA LYS A 57 -5.90 23.37 31.78
C LYS A 57 -5.14 22.93 30.51
N ASP A 58 -5.14 21.64 30.19
CA ASP A 58 -4.43 21.03 29.07
C ASP A 58 -2.90 21.24 29.11
N ASN A 59 -2.31 21.49 30.28
CA ASN A 59 -0.86 21.51 30.42
C ASN A 59 -0.33 20.08 30.56
N LEU A 60 0.73 19.78 29.80
CA LEU A 60 1.42 18.50 29.91
C LEU A 60 2.15 18.42 31.26
N ILE A 61 1.73 17.48 32.10
CA ILE A 61 2.29 17.25 33.44
C ILE A 61 3.15 15.98 33.51
N SER A 62 2.93 15.01 32.63
CA SER A 62 3.76 13.81 32.55
C SER A 62 3.85 13.27 31.12
N TYR A 63 4.99 12.69 30.77
CA TYR A 63 5.22 12.07 29.47
C TYR A 63 6.13 10.86 29.65
N LYS A 64 5.53 9.67 29.75
CA LYS A 64 6.23 8.41 30.04
C LYS A 64 6.21 7.49 28.83
N SER A 65 7.35 6.90 28.47
CA SER A 65 7.42 5.93 27.38
C SER A 65 6.73 4.61 27.75
N LEU A 66 6.10 3.97 26.77
CA LEU A 66 5.65 2.59 26.89
C LEU A 66 6.79 1.65 26.45
N ASP A 67 7.77 1.45 27.33
CA ASP A 67 9.05 0.80 26.98
C ASP A 67 8.86 -0.58 26.34
N MET A 68 8.05 -1.45 26.94
CA MET A 68 7.78 -2.78 26.39
C MET A 68 7.14 -2.74 24.99
N VAL A 69 6.30 -1.74 24.74
CA VAL A 69 5.63 -1.57 23.44
C VAL A 69 6.60 -1.04 22.40
N ASN A 70 7.44 -0.09 22.81
CA ASN A 70 8.48 0.50 21.98
C ASN A 70 9.58 -0.51 21.63
N GLU A 71 9.96 -1.37 22.58
CA GLU A 71 10.85 -2.51 22.34
C GLU A 71 10.24 -3.48 21.32
N PHE A 72 8.96 -3.82 21.46
CA PHE A 72 8.27 -4.65 20.46
C PHE A 72 8.30 -4.00 19.06
N LEU A 73 7.97 -2.72 18.94
CA LEU A 73 8.00 -2.01 17.66
C LEU A 73 9.42 -1.96 17.07
N LEU A 74 10.43 -1.73 17.90
CA LEU A 74 11.84 -1.81 17.50
C LEU A 74 12.24 -3.19 17.01
N SER A 75 11.89 -4.26 17.73
CA SER A 75 12.20 -5.64 17.31
C SER A 75 11.57 -5.98 15.97
N ARG A 76 10.37 -5.47 15.68
CA ARG A 76 9.74 -5.67 14.37
C ARG A 76 10.46 -4.93 13.24
N ALA A 77 11.00 -3.75 13.51
CA ALA A 77 11.80 -3.04 12.52
C ALA A 77 13.15 -3.74 12.28
N ILE A 78 13.83 -4.15 13.35
CA ILE A 78 15.21 -4.65 13.33
C ILE A 78 15.27 -6.14 12.97
N ASP A 79 14.50 -6.97 13.66
CA ASP A 79 14.59 -8.44 13.55
C ASP A 79 13.69 -8.98 12.44
N ASP A 80 12.45 -8.48 12.35
CA ASP A 80 11.48 -8.93 11.34
C ASP A 80 11.60 -8.15 10.00
N GLY A 81 12.40 -7.09 9.95
CA GLY A 81 12.60 -6.25 8.75
C GLY A 81 11.36 -5.47 8.31
N VAL A 82 10.41 -5.22 9.20
CA VAL A 82 9.17 -4.51 8.89
C VAL A 82 9.45 -3.02 8.71
N LEU A 83 9.33 -2.53 7.48
CA LEU A 83 9.62 -1.13 7.15
C LEU A 83 8.55 -0.14 7.63
N GLU A 84 7.27 -0.52 7.65
CA GLU A 84 6.15 0.38 7.95
C GLU A 84 5.39 -0.12 9.19
N LEU A 85 5.60 0.55 10.32
CA LEU A 85 4.99 0.18 11.61
C LEU A 85 3.81 1.07 12.02
N GLY A 86 3.41 2.02 11.17
CA GLY A 86 2.38 3.00 11.52
C GLY A 86 1.04 2.38 11.93
N THR A 87 0.59 1.34 11.23
CA THR A 87 -0.66 0.65 11.57
C THR A 87 -0.53 -0.23 12.81
N ASP A 88 0.65 -0.82 13.04
CA ASP A 88 0.92 -1.57 14.26
C ASP A 88 0.88 -0.66 15.49
N ALA A 89 1.56 0.49 15.41
CA ALA A 89 1.54 1.51 16.45
C ALA A 89 0.14 2.10 16.70
N GLN A 90 -0.65 2.35 15.66
CA GLN A 90 -2.04 2.79 15.83
C GLN A 90 -2.90 1.75 16.54
N GLY A 91 -2.75 0.47 16.18
CA GLY A 91 -3.49 -0.61 16.82
C GLY A 91 -3.12 -0.79 18.30
N LEU A 92 -1.84 -0.64 18.62
CA LEU A 92 -1.36 -0.66 20.00
C LEU A 92 -1.79 0.58 20.76
N ALA A 93 -1.72 1.77 20.17
CA ALA A 93 -2.16 3.00 20.83
C ALA A 93 -3.65 2.92 21.18
N HIS A 94 -4.48 2.42 20.26
CA HIS A 94 -5.90 2.20 20.52
C HIS A 94 -6.14 1.16 21.64
N TYR A 95 -5.31 0.11 21.72
CA TYR A 95 -5.42 -0.86 22.80
C TYR A 95 -5.00 -0.27 24.15
N PHE A 96 -3.88 0.44 24.22
CA PHE A 96 -3.41 1.04 25.47
C PHE A 96 -4.28 2.22 25.91
N SER A 97 -4.93 2.94 24.98
CA SER A 97 -6.00 3.89 25.33
C SER A 97 -7.16 3.18 26.02
N PHE A 98 -7.60 2.04 25.49
CA PHE A 98 -8.63 1.22 26.15
C PHE A 98 -8.19 0.75 27.55
N VAL A 99 -6.92 0.42 27.75
CA VAL A 99 -6.39 0.09 29.09
C VAL A 99 -6.46 1.30 30.02
N LEU A 100 -6.09 2.50 29.56
CA LEU A 100 -6.20 3.73 30.35
C LEU A 100 -7.65 4.06 30.70
N ASP A 101 -8.58 3.87 29.76
CA ASP A 101 -10.02 4.09 30.03
C ASP A 101 -10.52 3.14 31.13
N LYS A 102 -10.13 1.86 31.07
CA LYS A 102 -10.46 0.86 32.11
C LYS A 102 -9.83 1.18 33.47
N GLN A 103 -8.63 1.74 33.46
CA GLN A 103 -7.97 2.21 34.67
C GLN A 103 -8.70 3.41 35.28
N ALA A 104 -9.12 4.37 34.46
CA ALA A 104 -9.86 5.54 34.92
C ALA A 104 -11.25 5.17 35.46
N GLU A 105 -11.94 4.20 34.84
CA GLU A 105 -13.19 3.62 35.37
C GLU A 105 -12.97 3.01 36.76
N TRP A 106 -11.91 2.20 36.93
CA TRP A 106 -11.55 1.61 38.22
C TRP A 106 -11.17 2.68 39.25
N ASP A 107 -10.36 3.68 38.87
CA ASP A 107 -9.93 4.76 39.75
C ASP A 107 -11.11 5.63 40.25
N ALA A 108 -12.18 5.73 39.46
CA ALA A 108 -13.39 6.47 39.83
C ALA A 108 -14.28 5.70 40.83
N GLU A 109 -14.24 4.37 40.80
CA GLU A 109 -14.99 3.49 41.71
C GLU A 109 -14.18 3.10 42.96
N TYR A 110 -12.85 3.28 42.93
CA TYR A 110 -11.95 2.88 44.00
C TYR A 110 -12.15 3.68 45.28
N ASP A 111 -12.37 2.96 46.38
CA ASP A 111 -12.36 3.48 47.75
C ASP A 111 -11.38 2.65 48.60
N GLU A 112 -10.33 3.30 49.13
CA GLU A 112 -9.31 2.65 49.95
C GLU A 112 -9.90 2.00 51.22
N GLY A 113 -11.01 2.54 51.75
CA GLY A 113 -11.66 2.03 52.96
C GLY A 113 -12.40 0.70 52.77
N ASP A 114 -12.88 0.46 51.55
CA ASP A 114 -13.71 -0.71 51.20
C ASP A 114 -12.93 -1.75 50.37
N PHE A 115 -11.75 -1.41 49.85
CA PHE A 115 -10.94 -2.30 49.04
C PHE A 115 -10.29 -3.41 49.88
N ASP A 116 -10.67 -4.67 49.64
CA ASP A 116 -10.02 -5.85 50.16
C ASP A 116 -9.17 -6.54 49.06
N PRO A 117 -7.83 -6.47 49.13
CA PRO A 117 -6.94 -7.10 48.14
C PRO A 117 -7.13 -8.62 47.97
N LEU A 118 -7.85 -9.29 48.88
CA LEU A 118 -8.16 -10.72 48.77
C LEU A 118 -9.40 -11.01 47.93
N TYR A 119 -10.36 -10.07 47.88
CA TYR A 119 -11.66 -10.27 47.22
C TYR A 119 -11.89 -9.36 46.02
N ASP A 120 -11.30 -8.17 46.02
CA ASP A 120 -11.49 -7.18 44.97
C ASP A 120 -10.46 -7.30 43.86
N ASP A 121 -10.91 -7.02 42.63
CA ASP A 121 -10.04 -7.06 41.46
C ASP A 121 -9.02 -5.92 41.50
N PRO A 122 -7.72 -6.20 41.25
CA PRO A 122 -6.71 -5.17 41.20
C PRO A 122 -6.98 -4.21 40.04
N ARG A 123 -6.46 -2.98 40.17
CA ARG A 123 -6.48 -1.98 39.10
C ARG A 123 -6.05 -2.61 37.77
N PRO A 124 -6.82 -2.50 36.68
CA PRO A 124 -6.52 -3.20 35.44
C PRO A 124 -5.15 -2.81 34.86
N GLU A 125 -4.29 -3.78 34.59
CA GLU A 125 -2.99 -3.56 33.96
C GLU A 125 -2.82 -4.43 32.70
N TRP A 126 -1.99 -3.96 31.77
CA TRP A 126 -1.70 -4.72 30.55
C TRP A 126 -0.93 -6.03 30.85
N SER A 127 -0.21 -6.09 31.97
CA SER A 127 0.59 -7.24 32.41
C SER A 127 -0.14 -8.18 33.37
N ASP A 128 -1.36 -7.85 33.77
CA ASP A 128 -2.13 -8.62 34.75
C ASP A 128 -3.46 -9.10 34.14
N PHE A 129 -3.70 -10.41 34.23
CA PHE A 129 -4.86 -11.06 33.62
C PHE A 129 -5.69 -11.81 34.66
N PRO A 130 -6.98 -11.45 34.83
CA PRO A 130 -7.88 -12.22 35.66
C PRO A 130 -8.00 -13.69 35.24
N ARG A 131 -8.39 -14.54 36.20
CA ARG A 131 -8.58 -15.98 35.94
C ARG A 131 -9.69 -16.19 34.91
N ASN A 132 -10.79 -15.45 35.03
CA ASN A 132 -11.88 -15.49 34.06
C ASN A 132 -11.42 -14.87 32.72
N LYS A 133 -11.66 -15.59 31.62
CA LYS A 133 -11.22 -15.14 30.29
C LYS A 133 -11.95 -13.89 29.81
N GLN A 134 -13.23 -13.73 30.17
CA GLN A 134 -14.05 -12.62 29.69
C GLN A 134 -13.68 -11.28 30.34
N GLU A 135 -13.12 -11.31 31.55
CA GLU A 135 -12.65 -10.14 32.29
C GLU A 135 -11.27 -9.66 31.83
N ARG A 136 -10.54 -10.47 31.06
CA ARG A 136 -9.22 -10.09 30.53
C ARG A 136 -9.36 -8.97 29.52
N LEU A 137 -8.53 -7.93 29.67
CA LEU A 137 -8.49 -6.76 28.79
C LEU A 137 -8.33 -7.13 27.32
N THR A 138 -7.58 -8.18 26.98
CA THR A 138 -7.42 -8.67 25.60
C THR A 138 -8.74 -9.09 24.98
N TYR A 139 -9.59 -9.82 25.71
CA TYR A 139 -10.88 -10.32 25.23
C TYR A 139 -11.94 -9.23 25.23
N GLN A 140 -12.00 -8.40 26.28
CA GLN A 140 -12.89 -7.24 26.31
C GLN A 140 -12.61 -6.30 25.12
N TYR A 141 -11.34 -5.98 24.89
CA TYR A 141 -10.93 -5.16 23.76
C TYR A 141 -11.34 -5.78 22.42
N ARG A 142 -11.05 -7.07 22.21
CA ARG A 142 -11.43 -7.81 21.00
C ARG A 142 -12.92 -7.70 20.71
N ASP A 143 -13.75 -7.89 21.73
CA ASP A 143 -15.20 -7.88 21.59
C ASP A 143 -15.73 -6.46 21.37
N GLY A 144 -15.17 -5.45 22.06
CA GLY A 144 -15.48 -4.04 21.84
C GLY A 144 -15.15 -3.56 20.43
N ILE A 145 -13.93 -3.79 19.93
CA ILE A 145 -13.58 -3.37 18.57
C ILE A 145 -14.32 -4.16 17.48
N LYS A 146 -14.70 -5.41 17.76
CA LYS A 146 -15.56 -6.19 16.87
C LYS A 146 -16.94 -5.54 16.76
N GLN A 147 -17.49 -5.05 17.87
CA GLN A 147 -18.75 -4.32 17.89
C GLN A 147 -18.64 -3.01 17.11
N LEU A 148 -17.57 -2.23 17.29
CA LEU A 148 -17.30 -1.03 16.48
C LEU A 148 -17.27 -1.30 14.98
N ALA A 149 -16.84 -2.48 14.54
CA ALA A 149 -16.90 -2.87 13.13
C ALA A 149 -18.28 -3.36 12.66
N ILE A 150 -19.12 -3.86 13.55
CA ILE A 150 -20.52 -4.18 13.27
C ILE A 150 -21.32 -2.89 13.11
N ASP A 151 -21.07 -1.91 13.97
CA ASP A 151 -21.74 -0.61 13.99
C ASP A 151 -21.24 0.33 12.88
N GLY A 152 -20.20 -0.07 12.14
CA GLY A 152 -19.66 0.67 11.00
C GLY A 152 -18.71 1.82 11.38
N VAL A 153 -18.36 1.96 12.66
CA VAL A 153 -17.39 2.95 13.16
C VAL A 153 -15.97 2.61 12.68
N LEU A 154 -15.60 1.32 12.74
CA LEU A 154 -14.30 0.83 12.26
C LEU A 154 -14.44 -0.13 11.07
N ALA A 155 -13.51 -0.07 10.12
CA ALA A 155 -13.48 -1.04 9.04
C ALA A 155 -13.08 -2.43 9.57
N LYS A 156 -13.74 -3.49 9.07
CA LYS A 156 -13.45 -4.90 9.42
C LYS A 156 -11.97 -5.28 9.25
N THR A 157 -11.28 -4.70 8.26
CA THR A 157 -9.84 -4.91 8.04
C THR A 157 -8.99 -4.23 9.11
N THR A 158 -9.35 -3.02 9.51
CA THR A 158 -8.67 -2.27 10.58
C THR A 158 -8.76 -3.01 11.89
N VAL A 159 -9.94 -3.49 12.26
CA VAL A 159 -10.16 -4.28 13.49
C VAL A 159 -9.30 -5.55 13.52
N ARG A 160 -9.21 -6.27 12.41
CA ARG A 160 -8.33 -7.45 12.30
C ARG A 160 -6.86 -7.07 12.47
N GLN A 161 -6.44 -5.96 11.86
CA GLN A 161 -5.05 -5.50 11.96
C GLN A 161 -4.72 -5.07 13.39
N TYR A 162 -5.59 -4.31 14.05
CA TYR A 162 -5.39 -3.87 15.43
C TYR A 162 -5.26 -5.05 16.39
N MET A 163 -6.14 -6.06 16.28
CA MET A 163 -5.94 -7.30 17.08
C MET A 163 -4.65 -8.01 16.73
N SER A 164 -4.23 -8.03 15.46
CA SER A 164 -2.97 -8.64 15.06
C SER A 164 -1.79 -7.94 15.73
N SER A 165 -1.81 -6.61 15.83
CA SER A 165 -0.79 -5.83 16.54
C SER A 165 -0.71 -6.20 18.02
N VAL A 166 -1.87 -6.26 18.69
CA VAL A 166 -1.98 -6.63 20.12
C VAL A 166 -1.48 -8.07 20.36
N VAL A 167 -1.93 -9.02 19.55
CA VAL A 167 -1.46 -10.41 19.65
C VAL A 167 0.05 -10.51 19.37
N GLY A 168 0.55 -9.75 18.40
CA GLY A 168 1.97 -9.64 18.09
C GLY A 168 2.79 -9.16 19.28
N PHE A 169 2.33 -8.09 19.95
CA PHE A 169 2.95 -7.54 21.14
C PHE A 169 3.06 -8.58 22.27
N TYR A 170 1.95 -9.21 22.65
CA TYR A 170 1.99 -10.24 23.70
C TYR A 170 2.79 -11.49 23.30
N LYS A 171 2.79 -11.89 22.03
CA LYS A 171 3.69 -12.96 21.55
C LYS A 171 5.16 -12.56 21.73
N HIS A 172 5.51 -11.31 21.47
CA HIS A 172 6.85 -10.80 21.72
C HIS A 172 7.19 -10.86 23.21
N CYS A 173 6.32 -10.38 24.10
CA CYS A 173 6.53 -10.47 25.55
C CYS A 173 6.76 -11.92 26.02
N LEU A 174 5.96 -12.87 25.52
CA LEU A 174 6.13 -14.29 25.83
C LEU A 174 7.48 -14.86 25.34
N ARG A 175 7.98 -14.40 24.18
CA ARG A 175 9.31 -14.79 23.66
C ARG A 175 10.45 -14.23 24.51
N GLN A 176 10.28 -13.03 25.07
CA GLN A 176 11.24 -12.42 26.02
C GLN A 176 11.20 -13.07 27.41
N GLY A 177 10.34 -14.08 27.61
CA GLY A 177 10.23 -14.80 28.88
C GLY A 177 9.39 -14.07 29.94
N ILE A 178 8.68 -13.01 29.57
CA ILE A 178 7.74 -12.33 30.47
C ILE A 178 6.65 -13.32 30.86
N ARG A 179 6.51 -13.53 32.18
CA ARG A 179 5.51 -14.42 32.75
C ARG A 179 4.31 -13.59 33.20
N PHE A 180 3.17 -13.90 32.63
CA PHE A 180 1.89 -13.36 33.07
C PHE A 180 1.28 -14.29 34.12
N ASN A 181 0.54 -13.74 35.08
CA ASN A 181 -0.19 -14.52 36.08
C ASN A 181 -1.22 -15.47 35.44
N ASN A 182 -1.86 -15.03 34.36
CA ASN A 182 -2.69 -15.85 33.47
C ASN A 182 -2.37 -15.53 32.00
N PRO A 183 -2.54 -16.48 31.06
CA PRO A 183 -2.17 -16.24 29.67
C PRO A 183 -3.07 -15.18 29.00
N PRO A 184 -2.50 -14.24 28.23
CA PRO A 184 -3.30 -13.19 27.55
C PRO A 184 -4.28 -13.74 26.52
N PHE A 185 -3.99 -14.91 25.94
CA PHE A 185 -4.81 -15.65 24.99
C PHE A 185 -4.37 -17.12 24.90
N GLN A 186 -5.09 -17.93 24.13
CA GLN A 186 -4.74 -19.33 23.88
C GLN A 186 -4.26 -19.56 22.46
N PHE A 187 -3.19 -20.36 22.31
CA PHE A 187 -2.74 -20.83 21.01
C PHE A 187 -3.64 -21.97 20.51
N GLU A 188 -3.99 -21.93 19.24
CA GLU A 188 -4.79 -22.95 18.57
C GLU A 188 -4.17 -23.34 17.21
N THR A 189 -4.45 -24.55 16.74
CA THR A 189 -4.03 -24.98 15.39
C THR A 189 -5.27 -25.18 14.54
N VAL A 190 -5.38 -24.42 13.45
CA VAL A 190 -6.52 -24.48 12.54
C VAL A 190 -6.09 -25.12 11.22
N ASN A 191 -6.87 -26.09 10.75
CA ASN A 191 -6.68 -26.70 9.44
C ASN A 191 -7.36 -25.86 8.37
N ILE A 192 -6.58 -25.30 7.45
CA ILE A 192 -7.10 -24.64 6.26
C ILE A 192 -7.04 -25.62 5.09
N HIS A 193 -8.19 -25.83 4.46
CA HIS A 193 -8.29 -26.57 3.21
C HIS A 193 -8.28 -25.59 2.04
N PHE A 194 -7.46 -25.85 1.04
CA PHE A 194 -7.40 -25.09 -0.20
C PHE A 194 -7.44 -26.03 -1.38
N GLU A 195 -8.04 -25.58 -2.48
CA GLU A 195 -7.98 -26.32 -3.75
C GLU A 195 -6.52 -26.53 -4.13
N ALA A 196 -6.18 -27.75 -4.49
CA ALA A 196 -4.82 -28.07 -4.84
C ALA A 196 -4.45 -27.46 -6.21
N SER A 197 -3.16 -27.27 -6.46
CA SER A 197 -2.69 -26.84 -7.77
C SER A 197 -3.11 -27.84 -8.86
N ALA A 198 -3.21 -27.37 -10.10
CA ALA A 198 -3.54 -28.21 -11.26
C ALA A 198 -2.58 -29.40 -11.45
N SER A 199 -1.39 -29.35 -10.84
CA SER A 199 -0.38 -30.40 -10.81
C SER A 199 -0.55 -31.46 -9.70
N SER A 200 -1.54 -31.31 -8.82
CA SER A 200 -1.77 -32.22 -7.68
C SER A 200 -2.91 -33.19 -7.98
N MET A 201 -2.68 -34.50 -7.80
CA MET A 201 -3.70 -35.53 -7.94
C MET A 201 -4.83 -35.46 -6.88
N LYS A 202 -4.62 -34.71 -5.79
CA LYS A 202 -5.64 -34.48 -4.75
C LYS A 202 -6.42 -33.21 -5.07
N ALA A 203 -7.75 -33.24 -5.00
CA ALA A 203 -8.61 -32.06 -5.21
C ALA A 203 -8.38 -30.94 -4.17
N TYR A 204 -8.01 -31.32 -2.93
CA TYR A 204 -7.76 -30.38 -1.84
C TYR A 204 -6.45 -30.70 -1.12
N GLN A 205 -5.74 -29.64 -0.73
CA GLN A 205 -4.59 -29.69 0.17
C GLN A 205 -4.96 -29.09 1.53
N ARG A 206 -4.31 -29.60 2.59
CA ARG A 206 -4.51 -29.17 3.97
C ARG A 206 -3.23 -28.52 4.49
N LYS A 207 -3.33 -27.29 5.00
CA LYS A 207 -2.25 -26.60 5.72
C LYS A 207 -2.69 -26.36 7.15
N GLN A 208 -1.89 -26.86 8.08
CA GLN A 208 -2.03 -26.52 9.49
C GLN A 208 -1.48 -25.10 9.70
N VAL A 209 -2.28 -24.25 10.31
CA VAL A 209 -1.91 -22.86 10.62
C VAL A 209 -2.02 -22.67 12.12
N HIS A 210 -0.89 -22.37 12.76
CA HIS A 210 -0.85 -21.97 14.16
C HIS A 210 -1.39 -20.54 14.29
N THR A 211 -2.40 -20.37 15.14
CA THR A 211 -3.11 -19.11 15.36
C THR A 211 -3.49 -19.00 16.84
N THR A 212 -4.27 -17.98 17.20
CA THR A 212 -4.77 -17.75 18.55
C THR A 212 -6.29 -17.62 18.54
N ASP A 213 -6.93 -17.91 19.67
CA ASP A 213 -8.38 -17.73 19.89
C ASP A 213 -8.86 -16.27 19.85
N MET A 214 -7.94 -15.31 19.71
CA MET A 214 -8.22 -13.88 19.48
C MET A 214 -8.67 -13.54 18.05
N ARG A 215 -8.71 -14.51 17.13
CA ARG A 215 -9.02 -14.25 15.72
C ARG A 215 -10.47 -13.79 15.51
N ILE A 216 -10.66 -12.56 15.04
CA ILE A 216 -11.99 -12.01 14.72
C ILE A 216 -12.49 -12.52 13.37
N LYS A 217 -13.64 -13.21 13.39
CA LYS A 217 -14.38 -13.66 12.20
C LYS A 217 -15.57 -12.73 11.97
N PHE A 218 -15.72 -12.29 10.72
CA PHE A 218 -16.88 -11.54 10.24
C PHE A 218 -17.60 -12.37 9.18
N THR A 219 -18.94 -12.28 9.14
CA THR A 219 -19.72 -12.83 8.03
C THR A 219 -19.28 -12.20 6.71
N LYS A 220 -19.19 -13.01 5.66
CA LYS A 220 -18.95 -12.51 4.30
C LYS A 220 -20.15 -11.62 3.93
N SER A 221 -19.89 -10.50 3.24
CA SER A 221 -20.97 -9.65 2.71
C SER A 221 -21.92 -10.48 1.85
N SER A 222 -23.23 -10.34 2.05
CA SER A 222 -24.21 -11.02 1.20
C SER A 222 -24.06 -10.54 -0.24
N ARG A 223 -24.11 -11.49 -1.18
CA ARG A 223 -24.01 -11.27 -2.63
C ARG A 223 -25.32 -10.70 -3.21
N SER A 224 -25.97 -9.78 -2.50
CA SER A 224 -27.37 -9.40 -2.74
C SER A 224 -27.56 -8.04 -3.40
N GLY A 225 -26.58 -7.53 -4.15
CA GLY A 225 -26.79 -6.43 -5.09
C GLY A 225 -26.93 -7.02 -6.49
N GLY A 226 -28.11 -6.93 -7.10
CA GLY A 226 -28.52 -7.63 -8.34
C GLY A 226 -27.74 -7.32 -9.63
N THR A 227 -26.50 -6.83 -9.56
CA THR A 227 -25.57 -6.72 -10.71
C THR A 227 -24.20 -7.33 -10.37
N ASN A 228 -23.53 -7.94 -11.35
CA ASN A 228 -22.18 -8.50 -11.16
C ASN A 228 -21.15 -7.44 -10.70
N LEU A 229 -21.37 -6.15 -11.04
CA LEU A 229 -20.52 -5.01 -10.65
C LEU A 229 -20.68 -4.54 -9.19
N SER A 230 -21.89 -4.58 -8.64
CA SER A 230 -22.15 -4.15 -7.25
C SER A 230 -21.55 -5.10 -6.20
N ASN A 231 -21.25 -6.33 -6.61
CA ASN A 231 -20.73 -7.38 -5.73
C ASN A 231 -19.20 -7.50 -5.75
N LEU A 232 -18.51 -6.73 -6.60
CA LEU A 232 -17.06 -6.72 -6.69
C LEU A 232 -16.43 -5.94 -5.54
N ARG A 233 -15.23 -6.37 -5.13
CA ARG A 233 -14.41 -5.57 -4.21
C ARG A 233 -14.15 -4.20 -4.86
N ARG A 234 -14.34 -3.11 -4.12
CA ARG A 234 -14.33 -1.74 -4.65
C ARG A 234 -13.06 -1.38 -5.42
N ASP A 235 -11.92 -1.93 -5.03
CA ASP A 235 -10.58 -1.75 -5.65
C ASP A 235 -10.40 -2.55 -6.95
N LEU A 236 -11.19 -3.59 -7.17
CA LEU A 236 -11.16 -4.41 -8.39
C LEU A 236 -12.13 -3.92 -9.46
N LYS A 237 -13.03 -2.99 -9.14
CA LYS A 237 -13.99 -2.44 -10.08
C LYS A 237 -13.26 -1.61 -11.16
N PRO A 238 -13.28 -2.00 -12.45
CA PRO A 238 -12.73 -1.17 -13.50
C PRO A 238 -13.59 0.09 -13.68
N PHE A 239 -12.97 1.18 -14.14
CA PHE A 239 -13.70 2.35 -14.61
C PHE A 239 -14.43 2.01 -15.92
N THR A 240 -15.64 2.54 -16.09
CA THR A 240 -16.34 2.45 -17.39
C THR A 240 -15.71 3.39 -18.41
N ASN A 241 -16.01 3.18 -19.69
CA ASN A 241 -15.51 4.06 -20.75
C ASN A 241 -15.97 5.50 -20.57
N ASN A 242 -17.23 5.70 -20.19
CA ASN A 242 -17.77 7.04 -19.92
C ASN A 242 -17.07 7.69 -18.73
N GLU A 243 -16.90 6.98 -17.62
CA GLU A 243 -16.14 7.50 -16.46
C GLU A 243 -14.71 7.89 -16.85
N TRP A 244 -14.03 7.02 -17.61
CA TRP A 244 -12.65 7.27 -18.04
C TRP A 244 -12.54 8.44 -19.01
N ASN A 245 -13.44 8.58 -19.99
CA ASN A 245 -13.43 9.68 -20.95
C ASN A 245 -13.53 11.05 -20.25
N ILE A 246 -14.35 11.13 -19.19
CA ILE A 246 -14.48 12.34 -18.37
C ILE A 246 -13.18 12.63 -17.62
N LEU A 247 -12.62 11.61 -16.96
CA LEU A 247 -11.35 11.73 -16.24
C LEU A 247 -10.22 12.14 -17.20
N GLN A 248 -10.11 11.49 -18.35
CA GLN A 248 -9.11 11.78 -19.38
C GLN A 248 -9.25 13.19 -19.94
N ALA A 249 -10.46 13.70 -20.14
CA ALA A 249 -10.68 15.08 -20.56
C ALA A 249 -10.10 16.09 -19.55
N ILE A 250 -10.22 15.81 -18.25
CA ILE A 250 -9.59 16.64 -17.21
C ILE A 250 -8.07 16.54 -17.27
N LEU A 251 -7.52 15.33 -17.40
CA LEU A 251 -6.07 15.10 -17.43
C LEU A 251 -5.39 15.71 -18.66
N MET A 252 -6.03 15.62 -19.82
CA MET A 252 -5.42 15.92 -21.11
C MET A 252 -5.81 17.29 -21.66
N LYS A 253 -7.07 17.71 -21.48
CA LYS A 253 -7.59 18.95 -22.08
C LYS A 253 -7.64 20.09 -21.06
N SER A 254 -8.40 19.94 -19.97
CA SER A 254 -8.60 21.07 -19.04
C SER A 254 -7.38 21.33 -18.17
N ARG A 255 -6.73 20.27 -17.66
CA ARG A 255 -5.65 20.31 -16.67
C ARG A 255 -5.98 21.22 -15.49
N ARG A 256 -7.25 21.20 -15.07
CA ARG A 256 -7.76 22.01 -13.96
C ARG A 256 -8.67 21.20 -13.05
N VAL A 257 -8.55 21.43 -11.75
CA VAL A 257 -9.27 20.69 -10.72
C VAL A 257 -9.82 21.61 -9.62
N VAL A 258 -10.90 21.19 -8.98
CA VAL A 258 -11.33 21.75 -7.70
C VAL A 258 -10.44 21.21 -6.58
N ARG A 259 -10.12 22.05 -5.60
CA ARG A 259 -9.34 21.64 -4.42
C ARG A 259 -10.27 21.33 -3.26
N HIS A 260 -9.80 20.45 -2.36
CA HIS A 260 -10.52 20.15 -1.13
C HIS A 260 -10.81 21.44 -0.34
N GLY A 261 -12.08 21.65 0.03
CA GLY A 261 -12.53 22.84 0.75
C GLY A 261 -12.79 24.08 -0.11
N ASN A 262 -12.62 24.02 -1.43
CA ASN A 262 -12.96 25.12 -2.34
C ASN A 262 -13.46 24.62 -3.70
N ASN A 263 -14.77 24.37 -3.76
CA ASN A 263 -15.46 23.88 -4.95
C ASN A 263 -15.81 24.98 -5.95
N ASN A 264 -15.59 26.25 -5.60
CA ASN A 264 -16.02 27.40 -6.41
C ASN A 264 -14.94 27.88 -7.39
N LYS A 265 -13.72 27.32 -7.32
CA LYS A 265 -12.59 27.73 -8.15
C LYS A 265 -11.81 26.55 -8.69
N LEU A 266 -11.46 26.64 -9.97
CA LEU A 266 -10.60 25.70 -10.67
C LEU A 266 -9.13 26.12 -10.58
N TYR A 267 -8.29 25.21 -10.12
CA TYR A 267 -6.84 25.37 -9.98
C TYR A 267 -6.11 24.59 -11.08
N SER A 268 -4.96 25.09 -11.53
CA SER A 268 -4.10 24.35 -12.46
C SER A 268 -3.57 23.07 -11.82
N LEU A 269 -3.68 21.96 -12.56
CA LEU A 269 -3.11 20.66 -12.22
C LEU A 269 -1.74 20.52 -12.87
N PRO A 270 -0.66 20.30 -12.09
CA PRO A 270 0.67 20.04 -12.64
C PRO A 270 0.68 18.82 -13.57
N ILE A 271 1.45 18.92 -14.68
CA ILE A 271 1.54 17.88 -15.72
C ILE A 271 1.97 16.52 -15.15
N GLU A 272 2.77 16.49 -14.09
CA GLU A 272 3.20 15.25 -13.42
C GLU A 272 1.99 14.46 -12.88
N PHE A 273 1.00 15.16 -12.33
CA PHE A 273 -0.24 14.57 -11.85
C PHE A 273 -1.25 14.28 -12.97
N CYS A 274 -0.97 14.72 -14.21
CA CYS A 274 -1.69 14.29 -15.40
C CYS A 274 -1.09 13.01 -16.00
N LEU A 275 0.23 12.97 -16.13
CA LEU A 275 0.94 11.84 -16.75
C LEU A 275 0.90 10.59 -15.87
N HIS A 276 1.03 10.70 -14.55
CA HIS A 276 1.07 9.54 -13.65
C HIS A 276 -0.19 8.65 -13.72
N PRO A 277 -1.44 9.18 -13.63
CA PRO A 277 -2.63 8.36 -13.83
C PRO A 277 -2.74 7.80 -15.25
N MET A 278 -2.29 8.53 -16.28
CA MET A 278 -2.26 8.04 -17.66
C MET A 278 -1.32 6.83 -17.80
N ILE A 279 -0.16 6.84 -17.14
CA ILE A 279 0.74 5.69 -17.08
C ILE A 279 0.04 4.51 -16.39
N CYS A 280 -0.47 4.70 -15.17
CA CYS A 280 -1.14 3.63 -14.42
C CYS A 280 -2.27 2.97 -15.24
N ARG A 281 -3.04 3.76 -15.98
CA ARG A 281 -4.15 3.30 -16.82
C ARG A 281 -3.73 2.48 -18.04
N ASN A 282 -2.64 2.85 -18.68
CA ASN A 282 -2.23 2.30 -19.98
C ASN A 282 -1.13 1.25 -19.89
N THR A 283 -0.53 1.07 -18.71
CA THR A 283 0.57 0.11 -18.48
C THR A 283 0.24 -0.90 -17.38
N GLY A 284 -0.84 -0.67 -16.63
CA GLY A 284 -1.20 -1.47 -15.46
C GLY A 284 -0.26 -1.30 -14.27
N LEU A 285 0.70 -0.38 -14.31
CA LEU A 285 1.64 -0.16 -13.20
C LEU A 285 0.91 0.25 -11.91
N ARG A 286 1.44 -0.19 -10.76
CA ARG A 286 1.03 0.31 -9.45
C ARG A 286 1.49 1.76 -9.28
N ARG A 287 0.90 2.45 -8.30
CA ARG A 287 1.17 3.87 -8.02
C ARG A 287 2.66 4.12 -7.78
N GLU A 288 3.29 3.24 -7.01
CA GLU A 288 4.71 3.25 -6.64
C GLU A 288 5.60 3.02 -7.84
N GLU A 289 5.30 1.96 -8.61
CA GLU A 289 6.02 1.58 -9.84
C GLU A 289 6.04 2.76 -10.83
N ALA A 290 4.87 3.32 -11.14
CA ALA A 290 4.75 4.46 -12.05
C ALA A 290 5.43 5.73 -11.51
N ALA A 291 5.43 5.96 -10.19
CA ALA A 291 6.07 7.13 -9.59
C ALA A 291 7.60 7.05 -9.58
N SER A 292 8.16 5.84 -9.67
CA SER A 292 9.60 5.57 -9.62
C SER A 292 10.30 5.53 -10.99
N LEU A 293 9.55 5.68 -12.09
CA LEU A 293 10.11 5.69 -13.43
C LEU A 293 11.20 6.77 -13.60
N HIS A 294 12.21 6.47 -14.39
CA HIS A 294 13.35 7.36 -14.69
C HIS A 294 13.65 7.40 -16.19
N LEU A 295 14.52 8.33 -16.62
CA LEU A 295 14.79 8.55 -18.06
C LEU A 295 15.40 7.35 -18.77
N GLY A 296 16.06 6.43 -18.05
CA GLY A 296 16.56 5.18 -18.63
C GLY A 296 15.46 4.27 -19.18
N GLN A 297 14.20 4.51 -18.81
CA GLN A 297 13.02 3.78 -19.29
C GLN A 297 12.19 4.58 -20.31
N VAL A 298 12.60 5.82 -20.63
CA VAL A 298 11.86 6.71 -21.54
C VAL A 298 12.63 6.83 -22.85
N VAL A 299 11.96 6.50 -23.95
CA VAL A 299 12.54 6.55 -25.30
C VAL A 299 11.69 7.42 -26.23
N ASN A 300 12.30 8.03 -27.24
CA ASN A 300 11.53 8.69 -28.30
C ASN A 300 11.07 7.62 -29.31
N PRO A 301 9.76 7.38 -29.47
CA PRO A 301 9.28 6.36 -30.41
C PRO A 301 9.65 6.71 -31.85
N GLU A 302 9.98 5.70 -32.65
CA GLU A 302 10.22 5.87 -34.09
C GLU A 302 8.91 6.13 -34.83
N THR A 303 8.94 7.09 -35.76
CA THR A 303 7.83 7.40 -36.67
C THR A 303 8.15 6.95 -38.09
N MET A 304 7.10 6.63 -38.85
CA MET A 304 7.15 6.30 -40.27
C MET A 304 6.01 7.00 -41.00
N ILE A 305 6.15 7.19 -42.31
CA ILE A 305 5.08 7.75 -43.14
C ILE A 305 4.28 6.59 -43.72
N GLN A 306 3.00 6.52 -43.38
CA GLN A 306 2.03 5.58 -43.95
C GLN A 306 0.86 6.39 -44.53
N ASP A 307 0.54 6.17 -45.80
CA ASP A 307 -0.53 6.88 -46.52
C ASP A 307 -0.46 8.42 -46.40
N GLY A 308 0.76 8.97 -46.44
CA GLY A 308 1.02 10.41 -46.33
C GLY A 308 0.83 11.00 -44.93
N LYS A 309 0.61 10.16 -43.90
CA LYS A 309 0.51 10.56 -42.49
C LYS A 309 1.68 10.01 -41.69
N GLU A 310 2.20 10.80 -40.77
CA GLU A 310 3.19 10.35 -39.79
C GLU A 310 2.50 9.47 -38.74
N VAL A 311 2.92 8.22 -38.65
CA VAL A 311 2.42 7.22 -37.70
C VAL A 311 3.59 6.62 -36.91
N PHE A 312 3.32 6.06 -35.74
CA PHE A 312 4.36 5.36 -34.98
C PHE A 312 4.64 4.00 -35.63
N LYS A 313 5.91 3.69 -35.85
CA LYS A 313 6.33 2.40 -36.41
C LYS A 313 5.91 1.22 -35.53
N LYS A 314 6.03 1.41 -34.21
CA LYS A 314 5.51 0.49 -33.20
C LYS A 314 4.53 1.25 -32.32
N PRO A 315 3.21 1.10 -32.54
CA PRO A 315 2.25 1.91 -31.83
C PRO A 315 2.02 1.45 -30.38
N VAL A 316 2.40 0.22 -30.02
CA VAL A 316 2.71 -0.19 -28.63
C VAL A 316 4.16 -0.60 -28.47
N MET A 317 4.72 -0.23 -27.33
CA MET A 317 6.10 -0.48 -26.97
C MET A 317 6.18 -1.25 -25.65
N ASP A 318 7.31 -1.94 -25.46
CA ASP A 318 7.64 -2.59 -24.20
C ASP A 318 8.11 -1.56 -23.16
N LEU A 319 7.69 -1.76 -21.92
CA LEU A 319 8.11 -0.99 -20.75
C LEU A 319 8.57 -1.94 -19.66
N GLY A 320 9.88 -2.03 -19.45
CA GLY A 320 10.46 -2.78 -18.36
C GLY A 320 10.33 -2.06 -17.01
N VAL A 321 9.98 -2.77 -15.95
CA VAL A 321 9.94 -2.26 -14.56
C VAL A 321 10.48 -3.27 -13.55
N GLY A 322 10.97 -2.81 -12.40
CA GLY A 322 11.60 -3.62 -11.34
C GLY A 322 13.13 -3.48 -11.31
N ASP A 323 13.81 -4.34 -10.54
CA ASP A 323 15.25 -4.23 -10.27
C ASP A 323 16.10 -4.18 -11.54
N LYS A 324 15.79 -5.03 -12.54
CA LYS A 324 16.51 -5.05 -13.83
C LYS A 324 16.48 -3.70 -14.54
N TYR A 325 15.45 -2.90 -14.27
CA TYR A 325 15.21 -1.59 -14.86
C TYR A 325 15.27 -0.47 -13.82
N GLN A 326 15.87 -0.72 -12.65
CA GLN A 326 16.14 0.27 -11.61
C GLN A 326 14.91 1.10 -11.19
N SER A 327 13.73 0.47 -11.20
CA SER A 327 12.46 1.05 -10.75
C SER A 327 11.82 0.19 -9.66
N LEU A 328 11.01 0.81 -8.80
CA LEU A 328 10.42 0.14 -7.65
C LEU A 328 9.32 -0.81 -8.09
N THR A 329 9.27 -2.02 -7.53
CA THR A 329 8.10 -2.91 -7.59
C THR A 329 7.87 -3.54 -6.21
N LYS A 330 7.01 -4.55 -6.10
CA LYS A 330 6.86 -5.24 -4.80
C LYS A 330 8.10 -6.12 -4.58
N THR A 331 8.66 -6.07 -3.37
CA THR A 331 9.69 -7.02 -2.92
C THR A 331 9.21 -8.46 -3.07
N ALA A 332 10.04 -9.28 -3.71
CA ALA A 332 9.78 -10.70 -3.86
C ALA A 332 10.08 -11.39 -2.52
N GLU A 333 9.07 -11.98 -1.88
CA GLU A 333 9.30 -12.77 -0.65
C GLU A 333 10.18 -13.97 -1.02
N GLY A 334 11.40 -14.03 -0.46
CA GLY A 334 12.28 -15.19 -0.58
C GLY A 334 13.17 -15.27 -1.83
N PHE A 335 13.32 -14.19 -2.61
CA PHE A 335 14.26 -14.12 -3.73
C PHE A 335 15.43 -13.17 -3.44
N ALA A 336 16.56 -13.36 -4.14
CA ALA A 336 17.72 -12.45 -4.09
C ALA A 336 17.44 -11.08 -4.74
N GLU A 337 16.40 -11.01 -5.59
CA GLU A 337 15.91 -9.75 -6.18
C GLU A 337 15.05 -8.98 -5.16
N LYS A 338 15.40 -7.70 -4.95
CA LYS A 338 14.74 -6.77 -4.04
C LYS A 338 13.42 -6.25 -4.59
N ASN A 339 13.25 -6.21 -5.92
CA ASN A 339 12.03 -5.82 -6.63
C ASN A 339 11.80 -6.74 -7.84
N LYS A 340 10.64 -7.41 -7.88
CA LYS A 340 10.29 -8.29 -8.99
C LYS A 340 10.28 -7.56 -10.34
N SER A 341 11.12 -8.01 -11.26
CA SER A 341 11.21 -7.44 -12.61
C SER A 341 10.15 -8.02 -13.56
N ARG A 342 9.59 -7.18 -14.43
CA ARG A 342 8.70 -7.60 -15.53
C ARG A 342 8.73 -6.61 -16.68
N VAL A 343 8.24 -7.05 -17.84
CA VAL A 343 7.96 -6.17 -18.98
C VAL A 343 6.44 -6.05 -19.09
N THR A 344 5.95 -4.81 -19.12
CA THR A 344 4.58 -4.48 -19.49
C THR A 344 4.59 -3.72 -20.82
N ILE A 345 3.44 -3.23 -21.24
CA ILE A 345 3.28 -2.45 -22.48
C ILE A 345 2.97 -0.99 -22.17
N ILE A 346 3.26 -0.12 -23.13
CA ILE A 346 2.90 1.30 -23.11
C ILE A 346 2.57 1.78 -24.55
N PRO A 347 1.48 2.55 -24.75
CA PRO A 347 1.22 3.19 -26.03
C PRO A 347 2.34 4.15 -26.44
N ALA A 348 2.75 4.12 -27.71
CA ALA A 348 3.80 4.99 -28.24
C ALA A 348 3.43 6.48 -28.09
N THR A 349 2.15 6.82 -28.21
CA THR A 349 1.64 8.17 -27.93
C THR A 349 1.95 8.62 -26.51
N LEU A 350 1.77 7.74 -25.52
CA LEU A 350 2.10 8.04 -24.13
C LEU A 350 3.60 8.10 -23.91
N MET A 351 4.37 7.16 -24.47
CA MET A 351 5.84 7.19 -24.42
C MET A 351 6.39 8.50 -24.99
N LYS A 352 5.87 8.95 -26.13
CA LYS A 352 6.21 10.23 -26.75
C LYS A 352 5.91 11.42 -25.82
N MET A 353 4.75 11.43 -25.15
CA MET A 353 4.44 12.47 -24.16
C MET A 353 5.40 12.48 -22.96
N LEU A 354 5.87 11.32 -22.51
CA LEU A 354 6.87 11.23 -21.44
C LEU A 354 8.23 11.77 -21.91
N PHE A 355 8.61 11.41 -23.14
CA PHE A 355 9.82 11.92 -23.77
C PHE A 355 9.76 13.44 -23.92
N ASP A 356 8.68 14.00 -24.47
CA ASP A 356 8.55 15.45 -24.65
C ASP A 356 8.52 16.19 -23.29
N TYR A 357 7.90 15.60 -22.26
CA TYR A 357 7.98 16.13 -20.90
C TYR A 357 9.41 16.15 -20.36
N SER A 358 10.20 15.10 -20.59
CA SER A 358 11.63 15.05 -20.20
C SER A 358 12.47 16.13 -20.87
N GLN A 359 12.05 16.60 -22.05
CA GLN A 359 12.74 17.67 -22.78
C GLN A 359 12.34 19.08 -22.32
N SER A 360 11.27 19.21 -21.53
CA SER A 360 10.75 20.51 -21.10
C SER A 360 11.67 21.24 -20.11
N ASP A 361 11.70 22.58 -20.20
CA ASP A 361 12.44 23.43 -19.24
C ASP A 361 12.01 23.18 -17.79
N ARG A 362 10.72 22.87 -17.60
CA ARG A 362 10.15 22.53 -16.30
C ARG A 362 10.84 21.31 -15.70
N TYR A 363 11.02 20.26 -16.50
CA TYR A 363 11.67 19.03 -16.06
C TYR A 363 13.15 19.29 -15.79
N LYS A 364 13.87 19.88 -16.74
CA LYS A 364 15.31 20.17 -16.63
C LYS A 364 15.65 20.95 -15.35
N LYS A 365 14.90 22.03 -15.06
CA LYS A 365 15.06 22.82 -13.81
C LYS A 365 14.81 22.00 -12.54
N ARG A 366 13.95 20.99 -12.58
CA ARG A 366 13.67 20.13 -11.42
C ARG A 366 14.73 19.05 -11.26
N LEU A 367 15.24 18.51 -12.36
CA LEU A 367 16.34 17.56 -12.36
C LEU A 367 17.62 18.18 -11.80
N GLU A 368 17.93 19.43 -12.17
CA GLU A 368 19.04 20.19 -11.57
C GLU A 368 18.89 20.29 -10.05
N LYS A 369 17.70 20.69 -9.57
CA LYS A 369 17.40 20.74 -8.13
C LYS A 369 17.50 19.39 -7.45
N PHE A 370 17.16 18.30 -8.14
CA PHE A 370 17.32 16.96 -7.61
C PHE A 370 18.80 16.62 -7.38
N LYS A 371 19.65 16.89 -8.37
CA LYS A 371 21.11 16.70 -8.25
C LYS A 371 21.68 17.53 -7.09
N THR A 372 21.26 18.80 -6.98
CA THR A 372 21.65 19.66 -5.84
C THR A 372 21.16 19.08 -4.51
N TRP A 373 19.89 18.69 -4.42
CA TRP A 373 19.31 18.13 -3.20
C TRP A 373 20.03 16.84 -2.76
N CYS A 374 20.36 15.93 -3.69
CA CYS A 374 21.12 14.73 -3.39
C CYS A 374 22.50 15.05 -2.79
N LYS A 375 23.21 16.02 -3.38
CA LYS A 375 24.51 16.47 -2.88
C LYS A 375 24.41 17.05 -1.46
N GLU A 376 23.44 17.94 -1.23
CA GLU A 376 23.19 18.53 0.10
C GLU A 376 22.86 17.47 1.16
N GLN A 377 22.06 16.45 0.83
CA GLN A 377 21.77 15.37 1.77
C GLN A 377 22.98 14.51 2.08
N ASN A 378 23.84 14.26 1.09
CA ASN A 378 25.06 13.49 1.29
C ASN A 378 26.07 14.26 2.17
N GLU A 379 26.25 15.57 1.92
CA GLU A 379 27.09 16.44 2.74
C GLU A 379 26.58 16.58 4.19
N ALA A 380 25.26 16.53 4.38
CA ALA A 380 24.63 16.52 5.71
C ALA A 380 24.70 15.16 6.42
N GLY A 381 25.27 14.13 5.79
CA GLY A 381 25.34 12.77 6.36
C GLY A 381 23.99 12.03 6.40
N ASN A 382 22.98 12.49 5.65
CA ASN A 382 21.65 11.88 5.62
C ASN A 382 21.60 10.66 4.67
N THR A 383 22.45 9.65 4.91
CA THR A 383 22.58 8.49 4.02
C THR A 383 21.32 7.62 3.96
N HIS A 384 20.44 7.71 4.97
CA HIS A 384 19.16 7.01 5.02
C HIS A 384 18.23 7.26 3.82
N PHE A 385 18.42 8.34 3.06
CA PHE A 385 17.67 8.57 1.81
C PHE A 385 18.13 7.66 0.66
N PHE A 386 19.37 7.16 0.72
CA PHE A 386 20.05 6.43 -0.35
C PHE A 386 20.28 4.96 0.00
N GLU A 387 19.87 4.53 1.19
CA GLU A 387 20.02 3.16 1.68
C GLU A 387 18.66 2.48 1.85
N GLY A 388 18.52 1.24 1.34
CA GLY A 388 17.31 0.42 1.44
C GLY A 388 16.62 0.14 0.10
N ASP A 389 15.58 -0.69 0.14
CA ASP A 389 14.95 -1.25 -1.08
C ASP A 389 14.10 -0.24 -1.86
N ASP A 390 13.54 0.78 -1.18
CA ASP A 390 12.82 1.91 -1.79
C ASP A 390 13.60 3.23 -1.69
N SER A 391 14.94 3.14 -1.66
CA SER A 391 15.79 4.32 -1.52
C SER A 391 15.86 5.14 -2.80
N VAL A 392 16.25 6.40 -2.66
CA VAL A 392 16.59 7.26 -3.78
C VAL A 392 17.95 6.83 -4.31
N ASN A 393 18.06 6.60 -5.61
CA ASN A 393 19.34 6.42 -6.29
C ASN A 393 19.76 7.75 -6.93
N PRO A 394 20.85 8.40 -6.44
CA PRO A 394 21.33 9.68 -6.97
C PRO A 394 21.74 9.63 -8.45
N GLU A 395 22.13 8.46 -8.94
CA GLU A 395 22.57 8.27 -10.33
C GLU A 395 21.40 8.22 -11.32
N LEU A 396 20.16 8.08 -10.83
CA LEU A 396 18.97 8.02 -11.67
C LEU A 396 18.37 9.40 -11.92
N GLU A 397 18.03 9.65 -13.17
CA GLU A 397 17.25 10.84 -13.57
C GLU A 397 15.77 10.53 -13.51
N TYR A 398 15.19 10.60 -12.31
CA TYR A 398 13.76 10.29 -12.09
C TYR A 398 12.85 11.16 -12.97
N LEU A 399 11.77 10.56 -13.48
CA LEU A 399 10.80 11.23 -14.34
C LEU A 399 9.95 12.22 -13.53
N PHE A 400 9.49 11.81 -12.35
CA PHE A 400 8.61 12.63 -11.52
C PHE A 400 9.37 13.24 -10.34
N ILE A 401 9.73 14.52 -10.47
CA ILE A 401 10.46 15.29 -9.46
C ILE A 401 9.62 16.48 -8.99
N THR A 402 9.62 16.78 -7.69
CA THR A 402 8.92 17.95 -7.13
C THR A 402 9.61 19.26 -7.50
N GLN A 403 8.96 20.40 -7.23
CA GLN A 403 9.57 21.72 -7.42
C GLN A 403 10.80 21.97 -6.52
N SER A 404 10.92 21.23 -5.41
CA SER A 404 12.05 21.27 -4.49
C SER A 404 13.12 20.21 -4.79
N GLY A 405 13.04 19.52 -5.93
CA GLY A 405 14.06 18.55 -6.34
C GLY A 405 13.91 17.17 -5.69
N LYS A 406 12.80 16.85 -5.02
CA LYS A 406 12.63 15.53 -4.39
C LYS A 406 11.91 14.57 -5.34
N PRO A 407 12.32 13.30 -5.48
CA PRO A 407 11.57 12.33 -6.27
C PRO A 407 10.16 12.14 -5.70
N MET A 408 9.14 12.13 -6.56
CA MET A 408 7.74 12.14 -6.12
C MET A 408 7.29 10.80 -5.53
N PHE A 409 7.99 9.69 -5.81
CA PHE A 409 7.73 8.40 -5.17
C PHE A 409 8.02 8.42 -3.65
N THR A 410 8.79 9.39 -3.15
CA THR A 410 8.97 9.58 -1.70
C THR A 410 7.71 10.12 -1.00
N ARG A 411 6.70 10.59 -1.76
CA ARG A 411 5.46 11.19 -1.26
C ARG A 411 4.23 10.73 -2.05
N LEU A 412 4.00 9.42 -2.11
CA LEU A 412 2.93 8.77 -2.88
C LEU A 412 1.52 9.27 -2.54
N GLN A 413 1.30 9.73 -1.32
CA GLN A 413 0.02 10.31 -0.87
C GLN A 413 -0.38 11.54 -1.70
N TYR A 414 0.57 12.25 -2.30
CA TYR A 414 0.27 13.37 -3.19
C TYR A 414 -0.44 12.92 -4.46
N PHE A 415 -0.06 11.79 -5.07
CA PHE A 415 -0.78 11.25 -6.21
C PHE A 415 -2.21 10.88 -5.82
N THR A 416 -2.41 10.24 -4.66
CA THR A 416 -3.74 9.90 -4.16
C THR A 416 -4.60 11.13 -3.89
N GLY A 417 -4.05 12.16 -3.23
CA GLY A 417 -4.77 13.42 -2.99
C GLY A 417 -5.18 14.11 -4.29
N ARG A 418 -4.25 14.21 -5.26
CA ARG A 418 -4.53 14.80 -6.57
C ARG A 418 -5.54 13.98 -7.38
N TRP A 419 -5.52 12.67 -7.27
CA TRP A 419 -6.55 11.81 -7.87
C TRP A 419 -7.95 12.11 -7.31
N VAL A 420 -8.06 12.32 -5.99
CA VAL A 420 -9.33 12.71 -5.36
C VAL A 420 -9.82 14.05 -5.90
N GLU A 421 -8.93 15.04 -6.08
CA GLU A 421 -9.29 16.33 -6.70
C GLU A 421 -9.80 16.15 -8.14
N ILE A 422 -9.12 15.34 -8.97
CA ILE A 422 -9.55 15.01 -10.34
C ILE A 422 -10.94 14.38 -10.34
N ARG A 423 -11.15 13.37 -9.48
CA ARG A 423 -12.43 12.65 -9.37
C ARG A 423 -13.56 13.57 -8.88
N ASN A 424 -13.30 14.40 -7.88
CA ASN A 424 -14.28 15.36 -7.39
C ASN A 424 -14.63 16.38 -8.47
N THR A 425 -13.65 16.81 -9.26
CA THR A 425 -13.88 17.70 -10.41
C THR A 425 -14.77 17.02 -11.44
N ALA A 426 -14.52 15.75 -11.78
CA ALA A 426 -15.37 14.98 -12.70
C ALA A 426 -16.83 14.90 -12.19
N ASN A 427 -17.02 14.59 -10.91
CA ASN A 427 -18.34 14.49 -10.29
C ASN A 427 -19.10 15.82 -10.20
N LEU A 428 -18.41 16.96 -10.20
CA LEU A 428 -19.03 18.29 -10.20
C LEU A 428 -19.29 18.82 -11.62
N THR A 429 -18.45 18.47 -12.59
CA THR A 429 -18.47 19.07 -13.93
C THR A 429 -19.45 18.38 -14.87
N GLN A 430 -19.70 17.09 -14.67
CA GLN A 430 -20.56 16.31 -15.54
C GLN A 430 -21.76 15.77 -14.77
N GLY A 431 -22.95 15.90 -15.36
CA GLY A 431 -24.22 15.37 -14.83
C GLY A 431 -24.28 13.85 -14.90
N ILE A 432 -23.28 13.16 -14.33
CA ILE A 432 -23.20 11.71 -14.31
C ILE A 432 -24.33 11.22 -13.40
N GLY A 433 -25.14 10.27 -13.88
CA GLY A 433 -26.25 9.70 -13.11
C GLY A 433 -25.82 9.07 -11.77
N TYR A 434 -24.53 8.75 -11.61
CA TYR A 434 -23.94 8.23 -10.38
C TYR A 434 -22.52 8.79 -10.17
N PRO A 435 -22.11 9.05 -8.92
CA PRO A 435 -20.78 9.59 -8.64
C PRO A 435 -19.67 8.56 -8.93
N ILE A 436 -18.59 9.03 -9.55
CA ILE A 436 -17.35 8.25 -9.71
C ILE A 436 -16.71 8.08 -8.33
N VAL A 437 -16.51 6.82 -7.91
CA VAL A 437 -15.97 6.46 -6.57
C VAL A 437 -14.61 5.75 -6.60
N GLY A 438 -14.07 5.46 -7.78
CA GLY A 438 -12.82 4.73 -7.95
C GLY A 438 -11.57 5.46 -7.42
N SER A 439 -10.54 4.69 -7.09
CA SER A 439 -9.21 5.12 -6.65
C SER A 439 -8.18 4.94 -7.77
N LEU A 440 -6.92 5.39 -7.57
CA LEU A 440 -5.83 5.12 -8.51
C LEU A 440 -5.62 3.62 -8.77
N HIS A 441 -5.86 2.77 -7.77
CA HIS A 441 -5.70 1.31 -7.93
C HIS A 441 -6.67 0.74 -8.97
N ASN A 442 -7.85 1.36 -9.13
CA ASN A 442 -8.83 0.92 -10.11
C ASN A 442 -8.34 1.09 -11.55
N LEU A 443 -7.37 1.99 -11.82
CA LEU A 443 -6.77 2.15 -13.16
C LEU A 443 -6.06 0.89 -13.64
N ARG A 444 -5.42 0.16 -12.72
CA ARG A 444 -4.79 -1.13 -12.99
C ARG A 444 -5.83 -2.20 -13.31
N SER A 445 -6.94 -2.23 -12.57
CA SER A 445 -8.07 -3.11 -12.88
C SER A 445 -8.69 -2.79 -14.24
N THR A 446 -8.83 -1.50 -14.59
CA THR A 446 -9.29 -1.08 -15.91
C THR A 446 -8.33 -1.50 -17.03
N PHE A 447 -7.01 -1.38 -16.80
CA PHE A 447 -6.01 -1.91 -17.73
C PHE A 447 -6.21 -3.40 -17.97
N ALA A 448 -6.22 -4.20 -16.90
CA ALA A 448 -6.34 -5.65 -16.98
C ALA A 448 -7.60 -6.09 -17.75
N VAL A 449 -8.77 -5.54 -17.38
CA VAL A 449 -10.05 -5.88 -18.02
C VAL A 449 -10.09 -5.46 -19.49
N ASN A 450 -9.50 -4.32 -19.85
CA ASN A 450 -9.46 -3.89 -21.25
C ASN A 450 -8.55 -4.79 -22.10
N ILE A 451 -7.38 -5.19 -21.58
CA ILE A 451 -6.51 -6.14 -22.28
C ILE A 451 -7.22 -7.49 -22.43
N PHE A 452 -7.88 -7.98 -21.38
CA PHE A 452 -8.67 -9.21 -21.48
C PHE A 452 -9.71 -9.17 -22.59
N ARG A 453 -10.51 -8.10 -22.64
CA ARG A 453 -11.54 -7.94 -23.68
C ARG A 453 -10.94 -7.92 -25.08
N HIS A 454 -9.83 -7.20 -25.25
CA HIS A 454 -9.14 -7.15 -26.55
C HIS A 454 -8.62 -8.55 -26.96
N LEU A 455 -7.94 -9.27 -26.06
CA LEU A 455 -7.42 -10.60 -26.35
C LEU A 455 -8.53 -11.62 -26.64
N LEU A 456 -9.64 -11.57 -25.88
CA LEU A 456 -10.79 -12.47 -26.08
C LEU A 456 -11.57 -12.18 -27.36
N ASN A 457 -11.51 -10.94 -27.86
CA ASN A 457 -12.17 -10.54 -29.11
C ASN A 457 -11.30 -10.74 -30.35
N LYS A 458 -9.98 -10.96 -30.21
CA LYS A 458 -9.08 -11.21 -31.36
C LYS A 458 -9.53 -12.49 -32.07
N LYS A 459 -9.85 -12.38 -33.36
CA LYS A 459 -10.22 -13.51 -34.22
C LYS A 459 -9.10 -13.81 -35.20
N ASP A 460 -8.96 -15.08 -35.57
CA ASP A 460 -8.09 -15.51 -36.66
C ASP A 460 -8.74 -15.22 -38.03
N ASP A 461 -8.00 -15.51 -39.12
CA ASP A 461 -8.46 -15.33 -40.50
C ASP A 461 -9.73 -16.13 -40.84
N TYR A 462 -10.09 -17.11 -40.01
CA TYR A 462 -11.26 -17.96 -40.14
C TYR A 462 -12.42 -17.54 -39.22
N GLY A 463 -12.27 -16.44 -38.47
CA GLY A 463 -13.29 -15.89 -37.58
C GLY A 463 -13.40 -16.59 -36.21
N ASN A 464 -12.49 -17.51 -35.88
CA ASN A 464 -12.44 -18.17 -34.58
C ASN A 464 -11.63 -17.34 -33.57
N PRO A 465 -11.88 -17.46 -32.26
CA PRO A 465 -11.03 -16.83 -31.26
C PRO A 465 -9.57 -17.24 -31.41
N SER A 466 -8.70 -16.27 -31.66
CA SER A 466 -7.25 -16.48 -31.83
C SER A 466 -6.54 -16.80 -30.52
N ILE A 467 -7.14 -16.40 -29.38
CA ILE A 467 -6.55 -16.53 -28.04
C ILE A 467 -7.58 -17.14 -27.10
N THR A 468 -7.18 -18.19 -26.39
CA THR A 468 -8.03 -18.84 -25.38
C THR A 468 -8.08 -18.03 -24.08
N PRO A 469 -9.11 -18.19 -23.23
CA PRO A 469 -9.17 -17.51 -21.93
C PRO A 469 -7.97 -17.78 -21.02
N ASP A 470 -7.39 -18.98 -21.07
CA ASP A 470 -6.20 -19.35 -20.29
C ASP A 470 -4.93 -18.66 -20.81
N GLU A 471 -4.76 -18.58 -22.13
CA GLU A 471 -3.64 -17.83 -22.73
C GLU A 471 -3.77 -16.32 -22.46
N ALA A 472 -4.99 -15.77 -22.57
CA ALA A 472 -5.25 -14.39 -22.19
C ALA A 472 -4.94 -14.14 -20.71
N LEU A 473 -5.28 -15.10 -19.84
CA LEU A 473 -4.99 -15.05 -18.41
C LEU A 473 -3.48 -14.99 -18.16
N ASP A 474 -2.70 -15.85 -18.82
CA ASP A 474 -1.25 -15.88 -18.68
C ASP A 474 -0.59 -14.60 -19.21
N ARG A 475 -1.00 -14.10 -20.39
CA ARG A 475 -0.49 -12.84 -20.95
C ARG A 475 -0.76 -11.66 -20.01
N VAL A 476 -2.00 -11.48 -19.54
CA VAL A 476 -2.32 -10.37 -18.61
C VAL A 476 -1.62 -10.55 -17.27
N SER A 477 -1.53 -11.79 -16.77
CA SER A 477 -0.81 -12.09 -15.52
C SER A 477 0.67 -11.70 -15.61
N ALA A 478 1.31 -11.95 -16.76
CA ALA A 478 2.70 -11.56 -17.03
C ALA A 478 2.88 -10.03 -17.04
N LEU A 479 2.04 -9.29 -17.78
CA LEU A 479 2.06 -7.81 -17.83
C LEU A 479 1.89 -7.18 -16.42
N LEU A 480 1.06 -7.80 -15.59
CA LEU A 480 0.79 -7.36 -14.22
C LEU A 480 1.85 -7.87 -13.21
N GLY A 481 2.64 -8.90 -13.55
CA GLY A 481 3.63 -9.51 -12.67
C GLY A 481 3.03 -10.34 -11.52
N HIS A 482 1.83 -10.89 -11.69
CA HIS A 482 1.19 -11.72 -10.66
C HIS A 482 1.83 -13.12 -10.60
N GLU A 483 2.11 -13.61 -9.39
CA GLU A 483 2.64 -14.98 -9.17
C GLU A 483 1.53 -16.03 -9.10
N GLY A 484 0.36 -15.63 -8.59
CA GLY A 484 -0.81 -16.49 -8.50
C GLY A 484 -1.92 -16.04 -9.45
N ARG A 485 -2.52 -17.02 -10.16
CA ARG A 485 -3.64 -16.77 -11.09
C ARG A 485 -4.91 -16.27 -10.38
N ALA A 486 -5.07 -16.48 -9.07
CA ALA A 486 -6.31 -16.18 -8.33
C ALA A 486 -6.78 -14.72 -8.47
N THR A 487 -5.87 -13.74 -8.44
CA THR A 487 -6.22 -12.32 -8.61
C THR A 487 -6.53 -12.00 -10.07
N THR A 488 -5.76 -12.54 -11.02
CA THR A 488 -5.98 -12.32 -12.46
C THR A 488 -7.30 -12.94 -12.94
N ILE A 489 -7.68 -14.10 -12.38
CA ILE A 489 -8.96 -14.77 -12.65
C ILE A 489 -10.15 -13.86 -12.27
N GLN A 490 -10.02 -13.05 -11.22
CA GLN A 490 -11.08 -12.10 -10.85
C GLN A 490 -11.29 -11.07 -11.95
N TYR A 491 -10.23 -10.56 -12.58
CA TYR A 491 -10.34 -9.65 -13.72
C TYR A 491 -10.92 -10.32 -14.97
N LEU A 492 -10.51 -11.56 -15.25
CA LEU A 492 -11.06 -12.33 -16.36
C LEU A 492 -12.58 -12.53 -16.20
N LYS A 493 -13.03 -12.93 -15.00
CA LYS A 493 -14.48 -13.06 -14.70
C LYS A 493 -15.23 -11.76 -14.93
N ILE A 494 -14.68 -10.63 -14.47
CA ILE A 494 -15.25 -9.30 -14.73
C ILE A 494 -15.34 -9.02 -16.24
N ALA A 495 -14.31 -9.37 -17.01
CA ALA A 495 -14.29 -9.15 -18.45
C ALA A 495 -15.36 -9.98 -19.19
N GLN A 496 -15.57 -11.24 -18.77
CA GLN A 496 -16.54 -12.16 -19.36
C GLN A 496 -17.99 -11.88 -18.91
N ASP A 497 -18.21 -11.58 -17.63
CA ASP A 497 -19.55 -11.42 -17.03
C ASP A 497 -20.21 -10.06 -17.34
N LEU A 498 -19.46 -9.13 -17.94
CA LEU A 498 -19.91 -7.76 -18.24
C LEU A 498 -19.59 -7.42 -19.70
N PRO A 499 -20.42 -7.88 -20.66
CA PRO A 499 -20.40 -7.32 -22.00
C PRO A 499 -20.66 -5.81 -21.88
N SER A 500 -19.77 -5.01 -22.47
CA SER A 500 -20.07 -3.58 -22.66
C SER A 500 -21.26 -3.53 -23.60
N ALA A 501 -22.43 -3.11 -23.11
CA ALA A 501 -23.61 -2.90 -23.95
C ALA A 501 -23.42 -1.75 -24.96
N ASP A 502 -22.27 -1.07 -24.93
CA ASP A 502 -21.79 -0.20 -26.01
C ASP A 502 -20.56 -0.85 -26.66
N GLU A 503 -20.79 -1.45 -27.82
CA GLU A 503 -19.81 -1.77 -28.86
C GLU A 503 -19.22 -0.48 -29.44
N ILE A 504 -18.35 0.22 -28.70
CA ILE A 504 -17.46 1.22 -29.30
C ILE A 504 -16.13 1.19 -28.55
N TYR A 505 -15.29 0.21 -28.86
CA TYR A 505 -13.82 0.31 -28.77
C TYR A 505 -13.21 -0.58 -29.85
N GLU A 506 -13.43 -0.18 -31.11
CA GLU A 506 -12.60 -0.53 -32.28
C GLU A 506 -11.76 0.69 -32.74
N ASP A 507 -11.67 1.77 -31.95
CA ASP A 507 -11.05 3.03 -32.44
C ASP A 507 -9.83 3.54 -31.64
N VAL A 508 -9.46 2.89 -30.54
CA VAL A 508 -8.25 3.29 -29.77
C VAL A 508 -7.27 2.14 -29.61
N LEU A 509 -7.68 0.88 -29.77
CA LEU A 509 -6.73 -0.25 -29.79
C LEU A 509 -6.37 -0.63 -31.23
N ASP A 510 -7.32 -0.57 -32.17
CA ASP A 510 -7.02 -0.71 -33.61
C ASP A 510 -6.26 0.51 -34.16
N TYR A 511 -6.54 1.72 -33.66
CA TYR A 511 -5.75 2.92 -34.01
C TYR A 511 -4.31 2.87 -33.46
N ILE A 512 -4.03 2.00 -32.47
CA ILE A 512 -2.72 1.92 -31.81
C ILE A 512 -2.02 0.59 -32.15
N GLY A 513 -2.47 -0.19 -33.17
CA GLY A 513 -1.76 -1.37 -33.72
C GLY A 513 -1.06 -2.24 -32.67
N ALA A 514 -1.68 -2.35 -31.50
CA ALA A 514 -0.98 -2.53 -30.23
C ALA A 514 -0.48 -3.97 -30.02
N PHE A 515 -0.99 -4.88 -30.84
CA PHE A 515 -0.90 -6.32 -30.65
C PHE A 515 -0.71 -7.08 -31.97
N ASP A 516 -0.44 -6.39 -33.08
CA ASP A 516 -0.05 -7.03 -34.35
C ASP A 516 1.36 -7.63 -34.26
N ASP A 517 2.24 -7.02 -33.45
CA ASP A 517 3.64 -7.45 -33.26
C ASP A 517 3.85 -8.53 -32.17
N LEU A 518 2.83 -8.86 -31.37
CA LEU A 518 2.94 -9.90 -30.33
C LEU A 518 2.86 -11.34 -30.88
N ASP A 519 2.75 -11.47 -32.20
CA ASP A 519 2.78 -12.74 -32.92
C ASP A 519 4.24 -13.18 -33.26
N GLY A 520 5.27 -12.38 -32.91
CA GLY A 520 6.67 -12.60 -33.30
C GLY A 520 7.64 -13.14 -32.23
N SER A 521 7.22 -13.36 -30.98
CA SER A 521 8.09 -13.87 -29.90
C SER A 521 7.58 -15.21 -29.35
N LEU A 522 8.06 -16.29 -29.96
CA LEU A 522 8.11 -17.63 -29.35
C LEU A 522 9.09 -17.66 -28.17
#